data_AF-B5VI02-F1
#
_entry.id   AF-B5VI02-F1
#
_cell.length_a   1.000
_cell.length_b   1.000
_cell.length_c   1.000
_cell.angle_alpha   90.00
_cell.angle_beta   90.00
_cell.angle_gamma   90.00
#
_symmetry.space_group_name_H-M   'P 1'
#
loop_
_entity.id
_entity.type
_entity.pdbx_description
1 polymer ?
#
loop_
_entity_poly.entity_id
_entity_poly.type
_entity_poly.pdbx_seq_one_letter_code
_entity_poly.pdbx_strand_id
1 'polypeptide(L)'
;MPLRSLFHTNHSSHGKDALTRGGYNAYLESLSRCDSEKAEEQKGKVISKLLEKKDVRALRYIGLGPLGFVNNSLRRDCWYELLASQLLIDDATEYITPVEKHKDEGQVILDAERSFGGIVDKNLKLQLRKLLVELITRVLRKYPTLNYYQGYHDIVSVFIMCFSWNVTKENGLELENLSLQEEIDMERLFYCIEAFTLLYLRDFMMNSLDFSFEQLRVISSLIKESNMKFYNLFKFDENEPLFAIGSILTIFAHNLKPIDSGDNNLHKILFQIFDMTISMQSMRLPLIIYKNLLLQNASEISKQIEANSDFFENDFDLRHGAIQTVLQKKLYDEALWEEVLQITRKDATTASKKALKRVSLNKYSALLNTACGKPGCFDMSTIIFYLSEQTKMNEQYKEEKYHGVAARSKTRALVQRLGHFLPSKYNRWSKISLLIGIVAILYQLRTTRSLSLVLNLRYMISTKLKDLSHININLHHVSHIWVDPIRDILKLGHPTR
;
A
#
# COMPACT_ATOMS: atom_id res chain seq x y z
N MET A 1 4.13 -37.54 -21.96
CA MET A 1 5.32 -37.38 -22.81
C MET A 1 6.03 -36.01 -22.78
N PRO A 2 5.95 -35.10 -21.76
CA PRO A 2 6.68 -33.82 -21.82
C PRO A 2 7.99 -33.73 -21.01
N LEU A 3 8.24 -34.62 -20.03
CA LEU A 3 9.49 -34.57 -19.22
C LEU A 3 10.75 -34.93 -20.02
N ARG A 4 10.64 -35.79 -21.05
CA ARG A 4 11.80 -36.21 -21.85
C ARG A 4 12.32 -35.11 -22.78
N SER A 5 11.47 -34.19 -23.27
CA SER A 5 11.91 -33.06 -24.09
C SER A 5 12.58 -31.94 -23.28
N LEU A 6 12.49 -31.96 -21.95
CA LEU A 6 13.19 -31.03 -21.06
C LEU A 6 14.65 -31.46 -20.79
N PHE A 7 15.00 -32.74 -21.00
CA PHE A 7 16.28 -33.30 -20.52
C PHE A 7 17.03 -34.23 -21.48
N HIS A 8 16.51 -34.55 -22.68
CA HIS A 8 17.26 -35.30 -23.69
C HIS A 8 17.45 -34.50 -24.98
N THR A 9 18.63 -33.89 -25.12
CA THR A 9 19.33 -33.73 -26.38
C THR A 9 20.80 -34.12 -26.15
N ASN A 10 21.20 -35.26 -26.73
CA ASN A 10 22.58 -35.75 -26.68
C ASN A 10 23.48 -34.90 -27.59
N HIS A 11 24.67 -34.58 -27.06
CA HIS A 11 25.92 -34.27 -27.74
C HIS A 11 25.87 -33.62 -29.14
N SER A 12 25.95 -32.29 -29.19
CA SER A 12 26.93 -31.60 -30.04
C SER A 12 27.19 -30.18 -29.54
N SER A 13 28.42 -29.73 -29.76
CA SER A 13 29.04 -28.49 -29.29
C SER A 13 28.33 -27.21 -29.74
N HIS A 14 28.42 -26.19 -28.89
CA HIS A 14 28.15 -24.76 -29.09
C HIS A 14 26.72 -24.24 -28.87
N GLY A 15 26.52 -23.64 -27.68
CA GLY A 15 25.82 -22.37 -27.51
C GLY A 15 24.32 -22.34 -27.77
N LYS A 16 23.56 -22.13 -26.68
CA LYS A 16 22.12 -21.81 -26.56
C LYS A 16 21.21 -23.03 -26.45
N ASP A 17 20.68 -23.27 -25.24
CA ASP A 17 19.37 -23.89 -25.06
C ASP A 17 18.78 -23.47 -23.70
N ALA A 18 18.41 -22.19 -23.61
CA ALA A 18 17.39 -21.74 -22.68
C ALA A 18 16.04 -22.00 -23.37
N LEU A 19 15.20 -22.84 -22.77
CA LEU A 19 13.82 -23.10 -23.24
C LEU A 19 13.15 -21.77 -23.62
N THR A 20 12.62 -21.69 -24.84
CA THR A 20 11.90 -20.49 -25.28
C THR A 20 10.69 -20.26 -24.37
N ARG A 21 10.26 -19.00 -24.21
CA ARG A 21 9.07 -18.63 -23.43
C ARG A 21 7.83 -19.47 -23.78
N GLY A 22 7.72 -19.91 -25.04
CA GLY A 22 6.67 -20.83 -25.51
C GLY A 22 6.73 -22.22 -24.88
N GLY A 23 7.94 -22.77 -24.68
CA GLY A 23 8.13 -24.08 -24.02
C GLY A 23 7.69 -24.06 -22.55
N TYR A 24 8.01 -23.00 -21.82
CA TYR A 24 7.54 -22.86 -20.44
C TYR A 24 6.01 -22.64 -20.35
N ASN A 25 5.39 -21.90 -21.28
CA ASN A 25 3.93 -21.76 -21.33
C ASN A 25 3.24 -23.12 -21.51
N ALA A 26 3.68 -23.91 -22.50
CA ALA A 26 3.11 -25.24 -22.73
C ALA A 26 3.27 -26.17 -21.53
N TYR A 27 4.41 -26.07 -20.82
CA TYR A 27 4.63 -26.81 -19.57
C TYR A 27 3.64 -26.39 -18.47
N LEU A 28 3.49 -25.08 -18.21
CA LEU A 28 2.58 -24.59 -17.17
C LEU A 28 1.11 -24.92 -17.48
N GLU A 29 0.70 -24.85 -18.74
CA GLU A 29 -0.64 -25.29 -19.18
C GLU A 29 -0.85 -26.80 -18.95
N SER A 30 0.20 -27.61 -19.13
CA SER A 30 0.12 -29.05 -18.88
C SER A 30 -0.09 -29.39 -17.40
N LEU A 31 0.49 -28.60 -16.49
CA LEU A 31 0.28 -28.76 -15.04
C LEU A 31 -1.17 -28.49 -14.64
N SER A 32 -1.85 -27.58 -15.35
CA SER A 32 -3.25 -27.23 -15.09
C SER A 32 -4.23 -28.37 -15.40
N ARG A 33 -3.77 -29.39 -16.16
CA ARG A 33 -4.57 -30.54 -16.59
C ARG A 33 -4.23 -31.81 -15.81
N CYS A 34 -3.27 -31.76 -14.88
CA CYS A 34 -2.85 -32.89 -14.08
C CYS A 34 -3.56 -32.89 -12.72
N ASP A 35 -3.52 -34.04 -12.05
CA ASP A 35 -3.85 -34.11 -10.64
C ASP A 35 -2.93 -33.18 -9.83
N SER A 36 -3.46 -32.49 -8.81
CA SER A 36 -2.75 -31.44 -8.09
C SER A 36 -1.45 -31.93 -7.45
N GLU A 37 -1.45 -33.12 -6.85
CA GLU A 37 -0.29 -33.67 -6.16
C GLU A 37 0.82 -34.03 -7.17
N LYS A 38 0.43 -34.64 -8.28
CA LYS A 38 1.36 -34.96 -9.38
C LYS A 38 1.91 -33.69 -10.04
N ALA A 39 1.10 -32.64 -10.17
CA ALA A 39 1.54 -31.35 -10.72
C ALA A 39 2.58 -30.69 -9.80
N GLU A 40 2.35 -30.69 -8.50
CA GLU A 40 3.27 -30.19 -7.48
C GLU A 40 4.60 -30.96 -7.49
N GLU A 41 4.56 -32.30 -7.53
CA GLU A 41 5.77 -33.13 -7.58
C GLU A 41 6.59 -32.87 -8.86
N GLN A 42 5.92 -32.81 -10.02
CA GLN A 42 6.57 -32.53 -11.29
C GLN A 42 7.20 -31.14 -11.31
N LYS A 43 6.49 -30.13 -10.77
CA LYS A 43 6.97 -28.76 -10.69
C LYS A 43 8.14 -28.63 -9.72
N GLY A 44 8.08 -29.31 -8.58
CA GLY A 44 9.18 -29.39 -7.61
C GLY A 44 10.48 -29.90 -8.24
N LYS A 45 10.42 -31.01 -8.99
CA LYS A 45 11.59 -31.57 -9.71
C LYS A 45 12.20 -30.59 -10.71
N VAL A 46 11.37 -29.80 -11.39
CA VAL A 46 11.85 -28.77 -12.32
C VAL A 46 12.54 -27.64 -11.54
N ILE A 47 11.92 -27.16 -10.45
CA ILE A 47 12.48 -26.10 -9.61
C ILE A 47 13.85 -26.50 -9.05
N SER A 48 13.99 -27.71 -8.47
CA SER A 48 15.27 -28.19 -7.93
C SER A 48 16.39 -28.15 -8.97
N LYS A 49 16.12 -28.62 -10.19
CA LYS A 49 17.10 -28.57 -11.29
C LYS A 49 17.45 -27.15 -11.75
N LEU A 50 16.51 -26.20 -11.64
CA LEU A 50 16.78 -24.80 -11.95
C LEU A 50 17.61 -24.13 -10.85
N LEU A 51 17.39 -24.49 -9.58
CA LEU A 51 18.21 -24.05 -8.44
C LEU A 51 19.64 -24.57 -8.55
N GLU A 52 19.84 -25.86 -8.88
CA GLU A 52 21.17 -26.44 -9.12
C GLU A 52 21.96 -25.68 -10.21
N LYS A 53 21.25 -25.23 -11.25
CA LYS A 53 21.82 -24.44 -12.36
C LYS A 53 21.89 -22.94 -12.09
N LYS A 54 21.32 -22.46 -10.98
CA LYS A 54 21.13 -21.03 -10.68
C LYS A 54 20.48 -20.25 -11.82
N ASP A 55 19.50 -20.84 -12.51
CA ASP A 55 18.80 -20.19 -13.62
C ASP A 55 17.71 -19.24 -13.10
N VAL A 56 18.14 -18.07 -12.62
CA VAL A 56 17.28 -17.00 -12.09
C VAL A 56 16.18 -16.62 -13.07
N ARG A 57 16.46 -16.58 -14.38
CA ARG A 57 15.47 -16.17 -15.38
C ARG A 57 14.32 -17.18 -15.47
N ALA A 58 14.65 -18.47 -15.50
CA ALA A 58 13.66 -19.54 -15.49
C ALA A 58 12.92 -19.62 -14.16
N LEU A 59 13.60 -19.45 -13.02
CA LEU A 59 12.98 -19.45 -11.69
C LEU A 59 11.90 -18.36 -11.58
N ARG A 60 12.18 -17.15 -12.06
CA ARG A 60 11.18 -16.07 -12.11
C ARG A 60 9.95 -16.44 -12.94
N TYR A 61 10.15 -17.14 -14.06
CA TYR A 61 9.04 -17.58 -14.90
C TYR A 61 8.17 -18.63 -14.20
N ILE A 62 8.82 -19.62 -13.59
CA ILE A 62 8.16 -20.73 -12.91
C ILE A 62 7.41 -20.25 -11.66
N GLY A 63 7.98 -19.32 -10.89
CA GLY A 63 7.36 -18.74 -9.69
C GLY A 63 6.13 -17.88 -9.99
N LEU A 64 6.05 -17.26 -11.17
CA LEU A 64 4.84 -16.55 -11.61
C LEU A 64 3.69 -17.47 -12.04
N GLY A 65 4.01 -18.73 -12.38
CA GLY A 65 3.04 -19.71 -12.85
C GLY A 65 2.08 -20.20 -11.76
N PRO A 66 1.05 -20.99 -12.13
CA PRO A 66 0.20 -21.69 -11.17
C PRO A 66 1.00 -22.51 -10.16
N LEU A 67 0.54 -22.63 -8.91
CA LEU A 67 1.22 -23.33 -7.79
C LEU A 67 2.47 -22.63 -7.22
N GLY A 68 2.93 -21.51 -7.77
CA GLY A 68 4.13 -20.80 -7.25
C GLY A 68 5.35 -21.71 -7.17
N PHE A 69 6.13 -21.67 -6.09
CA PHE A 69 7.26 -22.59 -5.87
C PHE A 69 6.88 -23.88 -5.12
N VAL A 70 5.58 -24.21 -5.07
CA VAL A 70 5.03 -25.46 -4.52
C VAL A 70 5.09 -25.54 -2.99
N ASN A 71 6.28 -25.63 -2.40
CA ASN A 71 6.46 -25.83 -0.96
C ASN A 71 7.52 -24.89 -0.36
N ASN A 72 7.52 -24.77 0.97
CA ASN A 72 8.38 -23.81 1.68
C ASN A 72 9.87 -24.15 1.61
N SER A 73 10.24 -25.43 1.52
CA SER A 73 11.63 -25.86 1.33
C SER A 73 12.20 -25.30 0.03
N LEU A 74 11.47 -25.46 -1.09
CA LEU A 74 11.86 -24.88 -2.37
C LEU A 74 11.75 -23.35 -2.39
N ARG A 75 10.74 -22.77 -1.73
CA ARG A 75 10.59 -21.31 -1.63
C ARG A 75 11.77 -20.65 -0.96
N ARG A 76 12.26 -21.20 0.14
CA ARG A 76 13.43 -20.68 0.85
C ARG A 76 14.61 -20.46 -0.10
N ASP A 77 14.93 -21.49 -0.89
CA ASP A 77 16.07 -21.46 -1.80
C ASP A 77 15.79 -20.59 -3.03
N CYS A 78 14.56 -20.63 -3.56
CA CYS A 78 14.14 -19.75 -4.68
C CYS A 78 14.14 -18.28 -4.29
N TRP A 79 13.57 -17.91 -3.15
CA TRP A 79 13.48 -16.53 -2.69
C TRP A 79 14.88 -15.97 -2.44
N TYR A 80 15.76 -16.76 -1.81
CA TYR A 80 17.16 -16.38 -1.63
C TYR A 80 17.84 -16.10 -2.98
N GLU A 81 17.83 -17.05 -3.92
CA GLU A 81 18.49 -16.87 -5.22
C GLU A 81 17.89 -15.69 -6.03
N LEU A 82 16.58 -15.49 -5.97
CA LEU A 82 15.92 -14.37 -6.66
C LEU A 82 16.27 -13.01 -6.04
N LEU A 83 16.27 -12.89 -4.71
CA LEU A 83 16.63 -11.65 -4.02
C LEU A 83 18.13 -11.36 -4.14
N ALA A 84 18.98 -12.39 -4.02
CA ALA A 84 20.42 -12.28 -4.20
C ALA A 84 20.83 -11.88 -5.62
N SER A 85 20.05 -12.31 -6.63
CA SER A 85 20.25 -11.83 -8.00
C SER A 85 19.89 -10.36 -8.21
N GLN A 86 19.07 -9.78 -7.31
CA GLN A 86 18.51 -8.45 -7.45
C GLN A 86 19.25 -7.39 -6.64
N LEU A 87 19.74 -7.73 -5.44
CA LEU A 87 20.54 -6.84 -4.60
C LEU A 87 21.83 -7.55 -4.24
N LEU A 88 22.96 -6.88 -4.40
CA LEU A 88 24.25 -7.31 -3.91
C LEU A 88 24.53 -6.59 -2.59
N ILE A 89 24.58 -7.35 -1.51
CA ILE A 89 24.98 -6.88 -0.19
C ILE A 89 26.39 -7.39 0.04
N ASP A 90 27.33 -6.47 0.26
CA ASP A 90 28.73 -6.83 0.44
C ASP A 90 28.95 -7.38 1.86
N ASP A 91 29.03 -8.70 1.98
CA ASP A 91 29.23 -9.41 3.25
C ASP A 91 30.64 -9.20 3.84
N ALA A 92 31.53 -8.51 3.11
CA ALA A 92 32.92 -8.27 3.51
C ALA A 92 33.07 -7.41 4.78
N THR A 93 32.02 -6.68 5.17
CA THR A 93 31.97 -5.95 6.44
C THR A 93 31.20 -6.77 7.46
N GLU A 94 31.91 -7.33 8.45
CA GLU A 94 31.30 -7.94 9.62
C GLU A 94 30.27 -6.97 10.23
N TYR A 95 28.99 -7.35 10.21
CA TYR A 95 27.94 -6.51 10.75
C TYR A 95 28.03 -6.50 12.27
N ILE A 96 28.68 -5.47 12.80
CA ILE A 96 28.69 -5.21 14.23
C ILE A 96 27.34 -4.58 14.59
N THR A 97 26.55 -5.29 15.40
CA THR A 97 25.26 -4.78 15.86
C THR A 97 25.47 -3.44 16.58
N PRO A 98 24.86 -2.34 16.10
CA PRO A 98 24.99 -1.04 16.75
C PRO A 98 24.54 -1.11 18.21
N VAL A 99 25.33 -0.47 19.08
CA VAL A 99 25.06 -0.39 20.52
C VAL A 99 23.80 0.42 20.80
N GLU A 100 23.57 1.47 20.00
CA GLU A 100 22.39 2.32 20.14
C GLU A 100 21.12 1.60 19.70
N LYS A 101 20.10 1.68 20.56
CA LYS A 101 18.77 1.12 20.28
C LYS A 101 18.06 1.96 19.24
N HIS A 102 17.37 1.31 18.32
CA HIS A 102 16.45 2.00 17.43
C HIS A 102 15.21 2.47 18.20
N LYS A 103 14.72 3.67 17.86
CA LYS A 103 13.59 4.32 18.55
C LYS A 103 12.30 3.47 18.57
N ASP A 104 12.12 2.61 17.56
CA ASP A 104 10.90 1.83 17.38
C ASP A 104 10.95 0.42 18.00
N GLU A 105 12.06 0.00 18.63
CA GLU A 105 12.20 -1.36 19.20
C GLU A 105 11.08 -1.71 20.19
N GLY A 106 10.58 -0.73 20.96
CA GLY A 106 9.47 -0.95 21.89
C GLY A 106 8.17 -1.36 21.17
N GLN A 107 7.87 -0.73 20.02
CA GLN A 107 6.69 -1.08 19.23
C GLN A 107 6.84 -2.46 18.57
N VAL A 108 8.06 -2.81 18.15
CA VAL A 108 8.37 -4.14 17.58
C VAL A 108 8.04 -5.24 18.60
N ILE A 109 8.44 -5.06 19.86
CA ILE A 109 8.15 -6.03 20.94
C ILE A 109 6.64 -6.20 21.11
N LEU A 110 5.88 -5.11 21.22
CA LEU A 110 4.43 -5.14 21.41
C LEU A 110 3.69 -5.85 20.25
N ASP A 111 4.16 -5.64 19.02
CA ASP A 111 3.56 -6.30 17.85
C ASP A 111 3.96 -7.78 17.75
N ALA A 112 5.20 -8.13 18.12
CA ALA A 112 5.64 -9.51 18.19
C ALA A 112 4.86 -10.32 19.23
N GLU A 113 4.50 -9.72 20.38
CA GLU A 113 3.64 -10.35 21.39
C GLU A 113 2.25 -10.74 20.88
N ARG A 114 1.73 -10.05 19.86
CA ARG A 114 0.46 -10.36 19.19
C ARG A 114 0.62 -11.30 17.99
N SER A 115 1.85 -11.63 17.62
CA SER A 115 2.17 -12.47 16.46
C SER A 115 2.09 -13.97 16.78
N PHE A 116 2.06 -14.79 15.73
CA PHE A 116 2.01 -16.26 15.79
C PHE A 116 0.80 -16.81 16.56
N GLY A 117 -0.36 -16.18 16.40
CA GLY A 117 -1.61 -16.57 17.07
C GLY A 117 -1.96 -18.05 16.93
N GLY A 118 -1.80 -18.61 15.72
CA GLY A 118 -2.14 -19.99 15.38
C GLY A 118 -1.14 -21.07 15.82
N ILE A 119 0.01 -20.71 16.42
CA ILE A 119 0.94 -21.70 16.98
C ILE A 119 0.46 -22.13 18.36
N VAL A 120 0.16 -23.42 18.52
CA VAL A 120 -0.36 -24.02 19.76
C VAL A 120 0.75 -24.21 20.79
N ASP A 121 1.93 -24.69 20.35
CA ASP A 121 3.10 -24.87 21.21
C ASP A 121 3.61 -23.52 21.72
N LYS A 122 3.57 -23.34 23.04
CA LYS A 122 3.98 -22.11 23.72
C LYS A 122 5.49 -21.84 23.63
N ASN A 123 6.32 -22.89 23.69
CA ASN A 123 7.77 -22.75 23.61
C ASN A 123 8.18 -22.33 22.20
N LEU A 124 7.71 -23.06 21.18
CA LEU A 124 7.94 -22.70 19.78
C LEU A 124 7.43 -21.29 19.48
N LYS A 125 6.22 -20.94 19.95
CA LYS A 125 5.67 -19.58 19.79
C LYS A 125 6.56 -18.51 20.43
N LEU A 126 7.12 -18.77 21.61
CA LEU A 126 8.05 -17.86 22.27
C LEU A 126 9.36 -17.72 21.47
N GLN A 127 9.91 -18.82 20.96
CA GLN A 127 11.12 -18.82 20.12
C GLN A 127 10.90 -18.04 18.82
N LEU A 128 9.77 -18.27 18.12
CA LEU A 128 9.40 -17.53 16.91
C LEU A 128 9.24 -16.02 17.17
N ARG A 129 8.65 -15.64 18.31
CA ARG A 129 8.52 -14.22 18.70
C ARG A 129 9.87 -13.57 19.00
N LYS A 130 10.76 -14.27 19.71
CA LYS A 130 12.12 -13.79 19.96
C LYS A 130 12.88 -13.58 18.65
N LEU A 131 12.82 -14.57 17.76
CA LEU A 131 13.41 -14.51 16.43
C LEU A 131 12.86 -13.34 15.59
N LEU A 132 11.55 -13.11 15.63
CA LEU A 132 10.91 -11.98 14.96
C LEU A 132 11.41 -10.62 15.47
N VAL A 133 11.52 -10.44 16.79
CA VAL A 133 12.05 -9.22 17.39
C VAL A 133 13.51 -9.03 16.99
N GLU A 134 14.32 -10.09 17.04
CA GLU A 134 15.73 -10.05 16.68
C GLU A 134 15.95 -9.61 15.23
N LEU A 135 15.27 -10.26 14.27
CA LEU A 135 15.41 -9.97 12.85
C LEU A 135 14.97 -8.54 12.50
N ILE A 136 13.83 -8.09 13.02
CA ILE A 136 13.34 -6.72 12.78
C ILE A 136 14.28 -5.69 13.40
N THR A 137 14.74 -5.92 14.63
CA THR A 137 15.67 -5.02 15.31
C THR A 137 17.00 -4.94 14.58
N ARG A 138 17.51 -6.08 14.07
CA ARG A 138 18.74 -6.15 13.28
C ARG A 138 18.61 -5.28 12.02
N VAL A 139 17.49 -5.33 11.29
CA VAL A 139 17.23 -4.43 10.14
C VAL A 139 17.18 -2.96 10.55
N LEU A 140 16.40 -2.62 11.58
CA LEU A 140 16.19 -1.23 12.00
C LEU A 140 17.49 -0.59 12.54
N ARG A 141 18.33 -1.35 13.24
CA ARG A 141 19.64 -0.85 13.68
C ARG A 141 20.62 -0.70 12.53
N LYS A 142 20.62 -1.62 11.55
CA LYS A 142 21.47 -1.51 10.35
C LYS A 142 21.08 -0.33 9.47
N TYR A 143 19.79 0.03 9.45
CA TYR A 143 19.25 1.15 8.67
C TYR A 143 18.41 2.09 9.56
N PRO A 144 19.05 2.93 10.40
CA PRO A 144 18.36 3.73 11.42
C PRO A 144 17.48 4.86 10.86
N THR A 145 17.51 5.09 9.56
CA THR A 145 16.63 6.03 8.85
C THR A 145 15.27 5.41 8.52
N LEU A 146 15.15 4.07 8.54
CA LEU A 146 13.88 3.37 8.38
C LEU A 146 13.04 3.51 9.66
N ASN A 147 11.74 3.67 9.48
CA ASN A 147 10.78 3.78 10.57
C ASN A 147 9.91 2.53 10.54
N TYR A 148 9.73 1.91 11.69
CA TYR A 148 8.85 0.75 11.80
C TYR A 148 7.39 1.16 11.57
N TYR A 149 6.65 0.34 10.81
CA TYR A 149 5.19 0.45 10.70
C TYR A 149 4.51 -0.82 11.20
N GLN A 150 3.34 -0.66 11.83
CA GLN A 150 2.53 -1.79 12.26
C GLN A 150 2.03 -2.57 11.04
N GLY A 151 2.54 -3.78 10.89
CA GLY A 151 2.33 -4.65 9.72
C GLY A 151 3.63 -5.21 9.13
N TYR A 152 4.78 -4.58 9.40
CA TYR A 152 6.08 -5.12 8.98
C TYR A 152 6.35 -6.50 9.62
N HIS A 153 5.91 -6.69 10.87
CA HIS A 153 5.99 -7.98 11.56
C HIS A 153 5.20 -9.10 10.87
N ASP A 154 4.06 -8.79 10.23
CA ASP A 154 3.29 -9.78 9.48
C ASP A 154 4.09 -10.26 8.26
N ILE A 155 4.83 -9.36 7.57
CA ILE A 155 5.71 -9.73 6.45
C ILE A 155 6.90 -10.57 6.91
N VAL A 156 7.61 -10.14 7.95
CA VAL A 156 8.78 -10.88 8.46
C VAL A 156 8.37 -12.26 8.97
N SER A 157 7.17 -12.39 9.54
CA SER A 157 6.60 -13.69 9.92
C SER A 157 6.44 -14.64 8.72
N VAL A 158 6.15 -14.14 7.52
CA VAL A 158 6.10 -14.99 6.29
C VAL A 158 7.47 -15.60 6.00
N PHE A 159 8.53 -14.80 6.04
CA PHE A 159 9.90 -15.29 5.84
C PHE A 159 10.30 -16.29 6.92
N ILE A 160 10.02 -15.99 8.19
CA ILE A 160 10.29 -16.92 9.30
C ILE A 160 9.58 -18.25 9.05
N MET A 161 8.28 -18.25 8.79
CA MET A 161 7.52 -19.51 8.56
C MET A 161 7.94 -20.26 7.29
N CYS A 162 8.45 -19.55 6.27
CA CYS A 162 9.02 -20.19 5.09
C CYS A 162 10.33 -20.92 5.44
N PHE A 163 11.21 -20.26 6.21
CA PHE A 163 12.54 -20.79 6.54
C PHE A 163 12.51 -21.82 7.67
N SER A 164 11.51 -21.75 8.57
CA SER A 164 11.33 -22.67 9.69
C SER A 164 10.39 -23.84 9.39
N TRP A 165 9.92 -23.99 8.14
CA TRP A 165 8.88 -24.96 7.78
C TRP A 165 9.17 -26.38 8.28
N ASN A 166 10.38 -26.90 8.03
CA ASN A 166 10.79 -28.25 8.41
C ASN A 166 10.63 -28.46 9.93
N VAL A 167 11.04 -27.47 10.74
CA VAL A 167 10.92 -27.51 12.20
C VAL A 167 9.47 -27.46 12.64
N THR A 168 8.65 -26.60 12.02
CA THR A 168 7.27 -26.36 12.44
C THR A 168 6.27 -27.46 12.06
N LYS A 169 6.56 -28.28 11.04
CA LYS A 169 5.66 -29.35 10.55
C LYS A 169 6.21 -30.76 10.73
N GLU A 170 7.52 -31.00 10.60
CA GLU A 170 8.08 -32.36 10.63
C GLU A 170 8.48 -32.80 12.05
N ASN A 171 8.82 -31.84 12.94
CA ASN A 171 9.39 -32.14 14.27
C ASN A 171 8.49 -31.75 15.46
N GLY A 172 7.17 -31.69 15.26
CA GLY A 172 6.20 -31.20 16.26
C GLY A 172 6.10 -31.98 17.59
N LEU A 173 6.98 -32.95 17.83
CA LEU A 173 7.00 -33.79 19.04
C LEU A 173 8.35 -33.81 19.79
N GLU A 174 9.42 -33.17 19.29
CA GLU A 174 10.76 -33.27 19.93
C GLU A 174 11.50 -31.92 20.09
N LEU A 175 10.78 -30.78 20.12
CA LEU A 175 11.40 -29.47 20.40
C LEU A 175 11.54 -29.15 21.90
N GLU A 176 11.76 -30.16 22.75
CA GLU A 176 11.97 -29.94 24.18
C GLU A 176 13.38 -29.40 24.48
N ASN A 177 14.38 -29.66 23.61
CA ASN A 177 15.80 -29.36 23.90
C ASN A 177 16.60 -28.63 22.80
N LEU A 178 16.03 -28.36 21.61
CA LEU A 178 16.74 -27.72 20.49
C LEU A 178 16.31 -26.26 20.29
N SER A 179 17.27 -25.39 19.96
CA SER A 179 16.99 -23.98 19.64
C SER A 179 16.55 -23.86 18.18
N LEU A 180 15.39 -23.26 17.91
CA LEU A 180 14.91 -22.98 16.55
C LEU A 180 15.97 -22.34 15.63
N GLN A 181 16.87 -21.54 16.21
CA GLN A 181 17.92 -20.85 15.45
C GLN A 181 19.03 -21.77 14.93
N GLU A 182 19.23 -22.94 15.56
CA GLU A 182 20.25 -23.91 15.15
C GLU A 182 19.83 -24.69 13.89
N GLU A 183 18.52 -24.80 13.65
CA GLU A 183 17.92 -25.54 12.53
C GLU A 183 17.61 -24.66 11.32
N ILE A 184 17.79 -23.34 11.43
CA ILE A 184 17.48 -22.37 10.38
C ILE A 184 18.76 -21.72 9.89
N ASP A 185 18.90 -21.61 8.56
CA ASP A 185 19.92 -20.76 7.95
C ASP A 185 19.62 -19.28 8.22
N MET A 186 20.12 -18.80 9.37
CA MET A 186 19.88 -17.45 9.88
C MET A 186 20.43 -16.36 8.97
N GLU A 187 21.56 -16.61 8.31
CA GLU A 187 22.17 -15.62 7.41
C GLU A 187 21.35 -15.49 6.13
N ARG A 188 20.91 -16.59 5.50
CA ARG A 188 20.01 -16.49 4.34
C ARG A 188 18.65 -15.90 4.71
N LEU A 189 18.10 -16.23 5.87
CA LEU A 189 16.84 -15.66 6.35
C LEU A 189 16.96 -14.15 6.51
N PHE A 190 17.99 -13.70 7.24
CA PHE A 190 18.23 -12.27 7.44
C PHE A 190 18.48 -11.55 6.12
N TYR A 191 19.29 -12.13 5.24
CA TYR A 191 19.53 -11.60 3.89
C TYR A 191 18.22 -11.37 3.13
N CYS A 192 17.33 -12.37 3.11
CA CYS A 192 16.06 -12.26 2.40
C CYS A 192 15.18 -11.14 2.98
N ILE A 193 15.10 -11.04 4.30
CA ILE A 193 14.32 -9.99 4.99
C ILE A 193 14.92 -8.61 4.68
N GLU A 194 16.22 -8.46 4.79
CA GLU A 194 16.95 -7.22 4.50
C GLU A 194 16.75 -6.79 3.04
N ALA A 195 17.03 -7.69 2.09
CA ALA A 195 16.87 -7.42 0.68
C ALA A 195 15.42 -7.09 0.33
N PHE A 196 14.45 -7.83 0.87
CA PHE A 196 13.04 -7.57 0.62
C PHE A 196 12.62 -6.20 1.17
N THR A 197 13.04 -5.86 2.38
CA THR A 197 12.76 -4.55 2.98
C THR A 197 13.32 -3.40 2.15
N LEU A 198 14.58 -3.51 1.75
CA LEU A 198 15.27 -2.48 0.99
C LEU A 198 14.79 -2.37 -0.45
N LEU A 199 14.38 -3.47 -1.09
CA LEU A 199 13.95 -3.45 -2.49
C LEU A 199 12.45 -3.16 -2.65
N TYR A 200 11.61 -3.53 -1.69
CA TYR A 200 10.15 -3.53 -1.85
C TYR A 200 9.43 -2.60 -0.87
N LEU A 201 9.91 -2.44 0.37
CA LEU A 201 9.11 -1.86 1.46
C LEU A 201 9.46 -0.41 1.82
N ARG A 202 10.50 0.18 1.21
CA ARG A 202 11.01 1.52 1.61
C ARG A 202 9.91 2.59 1.73
N ASP A 203 8.99 2.66 0.76
CA ASP A 203 7.88 3.62 0.77
C ASP A 203 7.04 3.57 2.06
N PHE A 204 6.92 2.39 2.68
CA PHE A 204 6.13 2.15 3.88
C PHE A 204 6.87 2.46 5.18
N MET A 205 8.21 2.53 5.11
CA MET A 205 9.10 2.71 6.27
C MET A 205 9.63 4.15 6.38
N MET A 206 8.96 5.10 5.72
CA MET A 206 9.22 6.52 5.89
C MET A 206 8.59 7.06 7.19
N ASN A 207 8.94 8.28 7.59
CA ASN A 207 8.43 8.87 8.84
C ASN A 207 6.96 9.36 8.76
N SER A 208 6.34 9.18 7.59
CA SER A 208 4.92 9.36 7.28
C SER A 208 4.48 8.33 6.22
N LEU A 209 3.23 7.87 6.32
CA LEU A 209 2.61 6.94 5.36
C LEU A 209 2.14 7.62 4.06
N ASP A 210 2.44 8.90 3.84
CA ASP A 210 2.01 9.64 2.65
C ASP A 210 2.43 8.93 1.34
N PHE A 211 3.65 8.40 1.26
CA PHE A 211 4.11 7.64 0.09
C PHE A 211 3.38 6.31 -0.07
N SER A 212 3.01 5.65 1.03
CA SER A 212 2.12 4.48 1.00
C SER A 212 0.76 4.82 0.40
N PHE A 213 0.17 5.96 0.79
CA PHE A 213 -1.12 6.42 0.25
C PHE A 213 -1.04 6.79 -1.23
N GLU A 214 0.07 7.37 -1.69
CA GLU A 214 0.33 7.58 -3.12
C GLU A 214 0.29 6.26 -3.90
N GLN A 215 0.90 5.18 -3.39
CA GLN A 215 0.82 3.86 -4.03
C GLN A 215 -0.62 3.37 -4.16
N LEU A 216 -1.48 3.60 -3.15
CA LEU A 216 -2.87 3.14 -3.19
C LEU A 216 -3.67 3.79 -4.33
N ARG A 217 -3.38 5.04 -4.70
CA ARG A 217 -4.03 5.72 -5.84
C ARG A 217 -3.82 4.99 -7.17
N VAL A 218 -2.79 4.15 -7.27
CA VAL A 218 -2.58 3.27 -8.43
C VAL A 218 -3.74 2.28 -8.60
N ILE A 219 -4.35 1.81 -7.50
CA ILE A 219 -5.55 0.96 -7.54
C ILE A 219 -6.68 1.67 -8.28
N SER A 220 -6.96 2.93 -7.92
CA SER A 220 -7.96 3.76 -8.62
C SER A 220 -7.66 3.87 -10.12
N SER A 221 -6.40 4.12 -10.50
CA SER A 221 -6.04 4.19 -11.92
C SER A 221 -6.15 2.84 -12.64
N LEU A 222 -5.87 1.72 -11.96
CA LEU A 222 -6.01 0.38 -12.54
C LEU A 222 -7.47 0.01 -12.76
N ILE A 223 -8.34 0.36 -11.80
CA ILE A 223 -9.79 0.19 -11.91
C ILE A 223 -10.33 1.03 -13.06
N LYS A 224 -9.92 2.29 -13.18
CA LYS A 224 -10.33 3.18 -14.28
C LYS A 224 -10.06 2.58 -15.66
N GLU A 225 -8.92 1.92 -15.84
CA GLU A 225 -8.58 1.24 -17.09
C GLU A 225 -9.38 -0.04 -17.32
N SER A 226 -9.74 -0.76 -16.26
CA SER A 226 -10.35 -2.09 -16.36
C SER A 226 -11.88 -2.04 -16.38
N ASN A 227 -12.50 -1.15 -15.61
CA ASN A 227 -13.94 -1.06 -15.44
C ASN A 227 -14.36 0.37 -15.05
N MET A 228 -14.65 1.20 -16.06
CA MET A 228 -15.08 2.59 -15.86
C MET A 228 -16.42 2.71 -15.13
N LYS A 229 -17.33 1.73 -15.29
CA LYS A 229 -18.61 1.72 -14.59
C LYS A 229 -18.40 1.60 -13.08
N PHE A 230 -17.56 0.67 -12.65
CA PHE A 230 -17.19 0.50 -11.24
C PHE A 230 -16.38 1.70 -10.73
N TYR A 231 -15.47 2.25 -11.55
CA TYR A 231 -14.73 3.46 -11.22
C TYR A 231 -15.64 4.64 -10.84
N ASN A 232 -16.64 4.92 -11.68
CA ASN A 232 -17.60 6.00 -11.48
C ASN A 232 -18.57 5.69 -10.33
N LEU A 233 -19.05 4.45 -10.25
CA LEU A 233 -19.98 4.04 -9.20
C LEU A 233 -19.37 4.30 -7.82
N PHE A 234 -18.08 4.03 -7.64
CA PHE A 234 -17.36 4.22 -6.38
C PHE A 234 -16.70 5.58 -6.22
N LYS A 235 -16.78 6.45 -7.23
CA LYS A 235 -16.15 7.78 -7.24
C LYS A 235 -14.69 7.74 -6.80
N PHE A 236 -13.90 6.89 -7.45
CA PHE A 236 -12.47 6.71 -7.12
C PHE A 236 -11.58 7.95 -7.44
N ASP A 237 -12.17 8.99 -8.03
CA ASP A 237 -11.61 10.33 -8.17
C ASP A 237 -11.74 11.18 -6.89
N GLU A 238 -12.80 10.96 -6.11
CA GLU A 238 -13.05 11.66 -4.84
C GLU A 238 -12.60 10.83 -3.62
N ASN A 239 -12.69 9.50 -3.72
CA ASN A 239 -12.44 8.57 -2.63
C ASN A 239 -11.12 7.83 -2.84
N GLU A 240 -10.09 8.22 -2.07
CA GLU A 240 -8.83 7.48 -2.05
C GLU A 240 -9.05 6.06 -1.47
N PRO A 241 -8.41 5.02 -2.03
CA PRO A 241 -8.64 3.63 -1.62
C PRO A 241 -7.90 3.28 -0.32
N LEU A 242 -8.09 4.08 0.74
CA LEU A 242 -7.44 3.92 2.04
C LEU A 242 -7.83 2.60 2.72
N PHE A 243 -8.99 2.02 2.40
CA PHE A 243 -9.40 0.69 2.86
C PHE A 243 -8.41 -0.42 2.45
N ALA A 244 -7.58 -0.20 1.42
CA ALA A 244 -6.60 -1.18 0.96
C ALA A 244 -5.30 -1.16 1.78
N ILE A 245 -5.08 -0.13 2.62
CA ILE A 245 -3.78 0.11 3.26
C ILE A 245 -3.26 -1.11 4.03
N GLY A 246 -4.10 -1.74 4.85
CA GLY A 246 -3.69 -2.89 5.67
C GLY A 246 -3.24 -4.08 4.84
N SER A 247 -3.96 -4.39 3.76
CA SER A 247 -3.61 -5.48 2.85
C SER A 247 -2.35 -5.17 2.03
N ILE A 248 -2.16 -3.92 1.60
CA ILE A 248 -0.98 -3.55 0.80
C ILE A 248 0.28 -3.46 1.67
N LEU A 249 0.20 -2.85 2.85
CA LEU A 249 1.32 -2.73 3.79
C LEU A 249 1.86 -4.08 4.25
N THR A 250 1.00 -5.11 4.29
CA THR A 250 1.36 -6.45 4.74
C THR A 250 1.46 -7.46 3.60
N ILE A 251 1.23 -7.05 2.35
CA ILE A 251 1.17 -7.96 1.20
C ILE A 251 0.20 -9.13 1.48
N PHE A 252 -0.98 -8.78 2.01
CA PHE A 252 -2.05 -9.68 2.45
C PHE A 252 -1.69 -10.62 3.62
N ALA A 253 -0.47 -10.55 4.18
CA ALA A 253 -0.04 -11.40 5.29
C ALA A 253 -0.89 -11.20 6.54
N HIS A 254 -1.42 -9.98 6.75
CA HIS A 254 -2.35 -9.73 7.84
C HIS A 254 -3.67 -10.49 7.69
N ASN A 255 -4.14 -10.67 6.46
CA ASN A 255 -5.43 -11.30 6.17
C ASN A 255 -5.34 -12.83 6.10
N LEU A 256 -4.32 -13.35 5.40
CA LEU A 256 -4.20 -14.77 5.08
C LEU A 256 -3.41 -15.56 6.12
N LYS A 257 -2.46 -14.90 6.79
CA LYS A 257 -1.50 -15.47 7.77
C LYS A 257 -0.60 -16.59 7.18
N PRO A 258 0.67 -16.68 7.59
CA PRO A 258 1.61 -17.68 7.06
C PRO A 258 1.56 -19.03 7.78
N ILE A 259 0.58 -19.24 8.67
CA ILE A 259 0.46 -20.44 9.51
C ILE A 259 -0.63 -21.32 8.90
N ASP A 260 -0.31 -22.59 8.72
CA ASP A 260 -1.29 -23.60 8.35
C ASP A 260 -2.15 -23.94 9.58
N SER A 261 -3.41 -23.47 9.59
CA SER A 261 -4.36 -23.81 10.66
C SER A 261 -4.99 -25.20 10.47
N GLY A 262 -4.77 -25.86 9.32
CA GLY A 262 -5.41 -27.12 8.96
C GLY A 262 -6.83 -26.97 8.39
N ASP A 263 -7.44 -25.79 8.49
CA ASP A 263 -8.84 -25.57 8.07
C ASP A 263 -8.99 -25.15 6.61
N ASN A 264 -7.94 -24.57 6.02
CA ASN A 264 -7.96 -24.00 4.68
C ASN A 264 -6.56 -23.88 4.06
N ASN A 265 -6.49 -23.64 2.74
CA ASN A 265 -5.26 -23.43 1.98
C ASN A 265 -4.84 -21.95 1.86
N LEU A 266 -5.38 -21.04 2.69
CA LEU A 266 -5.10 -19.60 2.58
C LEU A 266 -3.63 -19.25 2.81
N HIS A 267 -2.95 -20.01 3.68
CA HIS A 267 -1.50 -19.87 3.87
C HIS A 267 -0.72 -20.16 2.57
N LYS A 268 -1.14 -21.16 1.77
CA LYS A 268 -0.53 -21.46 0.46
C LYS A 268 -0.77 -20.31 -0.53
N ILE A 269 -1.96 -19.73 -0.53
CA ILE A 269 -2.29 -18.54 -1.34
C ILE A 269 -1.36 -17.38 -0.96
N LEU A 270 -1.14 -17.12 0.33
CA LEU A 270 -0.21 -16.09 0.79
C LEU A 270 1.20 -16.32 0.25
N PHE A 271 1.73 -17.54 0.38
CA PHE A 271 3.05 -17.86 -0.16
C PHE A 271 3.11 -17.70 -1.68
N GLN A 272 2.05 -18.06 -2.42
CA GLN A 272 1.98 -17.80 -3.87
C GLN A 272 2.00 -16.30 -4.21
N ILE A 273 1.37 -15.44 -3.40
CA ILE A 273 1.45 -13.98 -3.58
C ILE A 273 2.89 -13.49 -3.45
N PHE A 274 3.63 -14.00 -2.45
CA PHE A 274 5.05 -13.67 -2.28
C PHE A 274 5.91 -14.24 -3.42
N ASP A 275 5.68 -15.50 -3.82
CA ASP A 275 6.34 -16.15 -4.96
C ASP A 275 6.21 -15.28 -6.21
N MET A 276 5.00 -14.82 -6.51
CA MET A 276 4.72 -13.97 -7.66
C MET A 276 5.32 -12.56 -7.50
N THR A 277 5.27 -11.97 -6.30
CA THR A 277 5.80 -10.61 -6.05
C THR A 277 7.32 -10.55 -6.25
N ILE A 278 8.04 -11.52 -5.67
CA ILE A 278 9.50 -11.65 -5.77
C ILE A 278 9.89 -12.04 -7.20
N SER A 279 9.18 -13.00 -7.81
CA SER A 279 9.43 -13.43 -9.18
C SER A 279 9.20 -12.30 -10.20
N MET A 280 8.15 -11.51 -10.03
CA MET A 280 7.91 -10.34 -10.87
C MET A 280 8.92 -9.23 -10.60
N GLN A 281 9.50 -9.19 -9.40
CA GLN A 281 10.21 -8.05 -8.83
C GLN A 281 9.32 -6.80 -8.87
N SER A 282 8.08 -6.92 -8.38
CA SER A 282 7.10 -5.83 -8.47
C SER A 282 6.15 -5.66 -7.30
N MET A 283 6.22 -4.51 -6.64
CA MET A 283 5.19 -4.06 -5.69
C MET A 283 3.90 -3.60 -6.36
N ARG A 284 3.84 -3.57 -7.70
CA ARG A 284 2.60 -3.36 -8.44
C ARG A 284 1.67 -4.57 -8.31
N LEU A 285 2.23 -5.77 -8.11
CA LEU A 285 1.45 -7.00 -8.10
C LEU A 285 0.40 -7.02 -6.96
N PRO A 286 0.74 -6.69 -5.70
CA PRO A 286 -0.28 -6.56 -4.64
C PRO A 286 -1.41 -5.58 -4.97
N LEU A 287 -1.11 -4.47 -5.66
CA LEU A 287 -2.10 -3.48 -6.10
C LEU A 287 -3.04 -4.06 -7.18
N ILE A 288 -2.51 -4.87 -8.11
CA ILE A 288 -3.30 -5.57 -9.12
C ILE A 288 -4.19 -6.64 -8.48
N ILE A 289 -3.66 -7.38 -7.50
CA ILE A 289 -4.43 -8.36 -6.71
C ILE A 289 -5.61 -7.67 -6.02
N TYR A 290 -5.36 -6.56 -5.33
CA TYR A 290 -6.41 -5.81 -4.64
C TYR A 290 -7.46 -5.27 -5.62
N LYS A 291 -7.02 -4.74 -6.77
CA LYS A 291 -7.92 -4.34 -7.86
C LYS A 291 -8.79 -5.51 -8.32
N ASN A 292 -8.21 -6.70 -8.50
CA ASN A 292 -8.96 -7.89 -8.92
C ASN A 292 -9.95 -8.36 -7.85
N LEU A 293 -9.60 -8.32 -6.57
CA LEU A 293 -10.52 -8.59 -5.46
C LEU A 293 -11.75 -7.67 -5.48
N LEU A 294 -11.53 -6.37 -5.70
CA LEU A 294 -12.62 -5.40 -5.81
C LEU A 294 -13.54 -5.68 -7.00
N LEU A 295 -12.95 -5.95 -8.17
CA LEU A 295 -13.72 -6.19 -9.39
C LEU A 295 -14.52 -7.49 -9.34
N GLN A 296 -13.95 -8.56 -8.75
CA GLN A 296 -14.66 -9.82 -8.58
C GLN A 296 -15.84 -9.72 -7.61
N ASN A 297 -15.76 -8.80 -6.66
CA ASN A 297 -16.84 -8.56 -5.69
C ASN A 297 -17.68 -7.32 -6.03
N ALA A 298 -17.52 -6.75 -7.23
CA ALA A 298 -18.12 -5.47 -7.57
C ALA A 298 -19.65 -5.44 -7.43
N SER A 299 -20.32 -6.53 -7.81
CA SER A 299 -21.77 -6.67 -7.72
C SER A 299 -22.26 -6.68 -6.27
N GLU A 300 -21.59 -7.42 -5.38
CA GLU A 300 -21.94 -7.50 -3.97
C GLU A 300 -21.66 -6.18 -3.25
N ILE A 301 -20.53 -5.53 -3.54
CA ILE A 301 -20.23 -4.22 -2.95
C ILE A 301 -21.26 -3.17 -3.40
N SER A 302 -21.70 -3.22 -4.66
CA SER A 302 -22.75 -2.31 -5.16
C SER A 302 -24.06 -2.49 -4.38
N LYS A 303 -24.49 -3.73 -4.15
CA LYS A 303 -25.67 -4.04 -3.32
C LYS A 303 -25.52 -3.54 -1.90
N GLN A 304 -24.34 -3.69 -1.28
CA GLN A 304 -24.09 -3.19 0.07
C GLN A 304 -24.16 -1.65 0.14
N ILE A 305 -23.69 -0.95 -0.89
CA ILE A 305 -23.80 0.52 -0.94
C ILE A 305 -25.27 0.94 -1.05
N GLU A 306 -26.03 0.32 -1.96
CA GLU A 306 -27.45 0.62 -2.16
C GLU A 306 -28.25 0.38 -0.88
N ALA A 307 -28.06 -0.78 -0.25
CA ALA A 307 -28.76 -1.17 0.97
C ALA A 307 -28.44 -0.27 2.18
N ASN A 308 -27.27 0.38 2.20
CA ASN A 308 -26.85 1.21 3.33
C ASN A 308 -26.89 2.72 3.04
N SER A 309 -27.34 3.13 1.85
CA SER A 309 -27.25 4.51 1.38
C SER A 309 -27.98 5.53 2.28
N ASP A 310 -29.09 5.13 2.91
CA ASP A 310 -29.88 5.99 3.79
C ASP A 310 -29.27 6.16 5.20
N PHE A 311 -28.30 5.33 5.59
CA PHE A 311 -27.73 5.32 6.95
C PHE A 311 -26.44 6.14 7.09
N PHE A 312 -25.86 6.59 5.97
CA PHE A 312 -24.59 7.31 5.97
C PHE A 312 -24.75 8.73 5.42
N GLU A 313 -24.37 9.73 6.21
CA GLU A 313 -24.31 11.12 5.75
C GLU A 313 -23.09 11.39 4.84
N ASN A 314 -22.04 10.57 4.96
CA ASN A 314 -20.78 10.71 4.24
C ASN A 314 -20.60 9.58 3.20
N ASP A 315 -20.51 9.95 1.93
CA ASP A 315 -20.31 9.04 0.79
C ASP A 315 -19.01 8.22 0.91
N PHE A 316 -17.95 8.80 1.49
CA PHE A 316 -16.68 8.09 1.72
C PHE A 316 -16.87 6.95 2.72
N ASP A 317 -17.52 7.22 3.86
CA ASP A 317 -17.71 6.23 4.94
C ASP A 317 -18.61 5.08 4.48
N LEU A 318 -19.67 5.39 3.72
CA LEU A 318 -20.55 4.39 3.10
C LEU A 318 -19.77 3.41 2.23
N ARG A 319 -18.95 3.92 1.31
CA ARG A 319 -18.19 3.09 0.37
C ARG A 319 -17.08 2.32 1.05
N HIS A 320 -16.38 2.97 1.97
CA HIS A 320 -15.36 2.34 2.79
C HIS A 320 -15.95 1.16 3.59
N GLY A 321 -17.06 1.41 4.29
CA GLY A 321 -17.76 0.41 5.09
C GLY A 321 -18.30 -0.75 4.25
N ALA A 322 -18.88 -0.46 3.07
CA ALA A 322 -19.37 -1.49 2.16
C ALA A 322 -18.23 -2.39 1.63
N ILE A 323 -17.12 -1.81 1.17
CA ILE A 323 -15.96 -2.59 0.71
C ILE A 323 -15.41 -3.44 1.85
N GLN A 324 -15.21 -2.85 3.02
CA GLN A 324 -14.65 -3.55 4.16
C GLN A 324 -15.54 -4.72 4.58
N THR A 325 -16.86 -4.53 4.61
CA THR A 325 -17.84 -5.57 4.99
C THR A 325 -17.84 -6.72 4.00
N VAL A 326 -17.80 -6.46 2.69
CA VAL A 326 -17.76 -7.51 1.67
C VAL A 326 -16.42 -8.24 1.72
N LEU A 327 -15.31 -7.51 1.70
CA LEU A 327 -13.98 -8.12 1.65
C LEU A 327 -13.65 -8.89 2.93
N GLN A 328 -14.06 -8.44 4.12
CA GLN A 328 -13.86 -9.20 5.36
C GLN A 328 -14.48 -10.61 5.29
N LYS A 329 -15.62 -10.77 4.63
CA LYS A 329 -16.24 -12.10 4.43
C LYS A 329 -15.53 -12.90 3.33
N LYS A 330 -15.11 -12.22 2.27
CA LYS A 330 -14.60 -12.84 1.03
C LYS A 330 -13.13 -13.21 1.07
N LEU A 331 -12.33 -12.58 1.94
CA LEU A 331 -10.90 -12.89 2.05
C LEU A 331 -10.60 -14.31 2.58
N TYR A 332 -11.60 -15.02 3.10
CA TYR A 332 -11.49 -16.43 3.52
C TYR A 332 -11.96 -17.43 2.44
N ASP A 333 -12.39 -16.95 1.27
CA ASP A 333 -12.89 -17.78 0.17
C ASP A 333 -11.73 -18.24 -0.73
N GLU A 334 -11.34 -19.52 -0.62
CA GLU A 334 -10.25 -20.10 -1.42
C GLU A 334 -10.52 -20.05 -2.93
N ALA A 335 -11.76 -20.29 -3.35
CA ALA A 335 -12.12 -20.32 -4.77
C ALA A 335 -12.00 -18.92 -5.39
N LEU A 336 -12.43 -17.89 -4.66
CA LEU A 336 -12.21 -16.50 -5.06
C LEU A 336 -10.72 -16.19 -5.23
N TRP A 337 -9.88 -16.63 -4.30
CA TRP A 337 -8.44 -16.38 -4.37
C TRP A 337 -7.78 -17.05 -5.57
N GLU A 338 -8.14 -18.30 -5.88
CA GLU A 338 -7.61 -18.97 -7.07
C GLU A 338 -7.99 -18.23 -8.36
N GLU A 339 -9.24 -17.78 -8.47
CA GLU A 339 -9.69 -16.96 -9.60
C GLU A 339 -8.92 -15.63 -9.67
N VAL A 340 -8.81 -14.92 -8.54
CA VAL A 340 -8.10 -13.64 -8.45
C VAL A 340 -6.63 -13.80 -8.85
N LEU A 341 -5.95 -14.84 -8.38
CA LEU A 341 -4.56 -15.10 -8.76
C LEU A 341 -4.44 -15.48 -10.23
N GLN A 342 -5.38 -16.25 -10.78
CA GLN A 342 -5.40 -16.58 -12.21
C GLN A 342 -5.54 -15.33 -13.09
N ILE A 343 -6.46 -14.42 -12.74
CA ILE A 343 -6.66 -13.15 -13.46
C ILE A 343 -5.42 -12.26 -13.27
N THR A 344 -4.87 -12.20 -12.06
CA THR A 344 -3.67 -11.42 -11.76
C THR A 344 -2.49 -11.85 -12.62
N ARG A 345 -2.27 -13.16 -12.85
CA ARG A 345 -1.20 -13.65 -13.72
C ARG A 345 -1.36 -13.15 -15.16
N LYS A 346 -2.59 -13.10 -15.69
CA LYS A 346 -2.88 -12.55 -17.03
C LYS A 346 -2.67 -11.04 -17.06
N ASP A 347 -3.23 -10.33 -16.09
CA ASP A 347 -3.14 -8.88 -15.99
C ASP A 347 -1.71 -8.40 -15.80
N ALA A 348 -0.92 -9.04 -14.95
CA ALA A 348 0.46 -8.66 -14.67
C ALA A 348 1.33 -8.60 -15.94
N THR A 349 1.04 -9.44 -16.94
CA THR A 349 1.71 -9.42 -18.24
C THR A 349 1.23 -8.32 -19.18
N THR A 350 0.00 -7.83 -18.99
CA THR A 350 -0.69 -6.87 -19.87
C THR A 350 -0.80 -5.47 -19.25
N ALA A 351 -0.56 -5.35 -17.94
CA ALA A 351 -0.88 -4.19 -17.14
C ALA A 351 -0.15 -2.94 -17.67
N SER A 352 -0.94 -2.02 -18.22
CA SER A 352 -0.45 -0.85 -18.94
C SER A 352 0.39 0.05 -18.04
N LYS A 353 1.59 0.44 -18.51
CA LYS A 353 2.42 1.48 -17.85
C LYS A 353 1.68 2.83 -17.75
N LYS A 354 0.57 3.01 -18.48
CA LYS A 354 -0.26 4.22 -18.43
C LYS A 354 -0.92 4.41 -17.05
N ALA A 355 -1.29 3.34 -16.34
CA ALA A 355 -1.89 3.46 -15.00
C ALA A 355 -0.96 4.15 -14.00
N LEU A 356 0.31 3.72 -13.95
CA LEU A 356 1.33 4.34 -13.08
C LEU A 356 1.57 5.82 -13.44
N LYS A 357 1.59 6.16 -14.74
CA LYS A 357 1.80 7.54 -15.20
C LYS A 357 0.68 8.52 -14.82
N ARG A 358 -0.51 8.03 -14.45
CA ARG A 358 -1.62 8.89 -14.00
C ARG A 358 -1.54 9.25 -12.52
N VAL A 359 -0.64 8.61 -11.78
CA VAL A 359 -0.45 8.83 -10.35
C VAL A 359 0.88 9.54 -10.13
N SER A 360 0.84 10.66 -9.41
CA SER A 360 2.05 11.31 -8.92
C SER A 360 2.59 10.51 -7.75
N LEU A 361 3.52 9.59 -8.04
CA LEU A 361 4.29 8.87 -7.05
C LEU A 361 5.58 9.64 -6.74
N ASN A 362 6.07 9.54 -5.51
CA ASN A 362 7.42 10.01 -5.19
C ASN A 362 8.45 9.37 -6.13
N LYS A 363 9.40 10.18 -6.59
CA LYS A 363 10.37 9.81 -7.65
C LYS A 363 11.29 8.64 -7.29
N TYR A 364 11.44 8.33 -6.01
CA TYR A 364 12.32 7.26 -5.50
C TYR A 364 11.57 6.02 -5.01
N SER A 365 10.26 5.96 -5.28
CA SER A 365 9.39 4.85 -4.90
C SER A 365 9.89 3.52 -5.43
N ALA A 366 9.78 2.48 -4.60
CA ALA A 366 10.05 1.10 -4.99
C ALA A 366 9.23 0.68 -6.23
N LEU A 367 8.02 1.22 -6.41
CA LEU A 367 7.18 0.98 -7.58
C LEU A 367 7.77 1.50 -8.90
N LEU A 368 8.70 2.46 -8.84
CA LEU A 368 9.31 3.09 -10.00
C LEU A 368 10.73 2.59 -10.28
N ASN A 369 11.44 2.07 -9.27
CA ASN A 369 12.82 1.60 -9.39
C ASN A 369 12.98 0.10 -9.10
N THR A 370 13.31 -0.27 -7.88
CA THR A 370 13.78 -1.58 -7.45
C THR A 370 12.72 -2.66 -7.56
N ALA A 371 11.44 -2.32 -7.37
CA ALA A 371 10.30 -3.23 -7.49
C ALA A 371 9.30 -2.75 -8.56
N CYS A 372 9.80 -2.33 -9.73
CA CYS A 372 8.98 -1.83 -10.83
C CYS A 372 8.52 -2.90 -11.85
N GLY A 373 8.85 -4.17 -11.62
CA GLY A 373 8.53 -5.28 -12.53
C GLY A 373 9.50 -5.44 -13.70
N LYS A 374 10.66 -4.77 -13.65
CA LYS A 374 11.76 -4.97 -14.59
C LYS A 374 12.95 -5.60 -13.86
N PRO A 375 13.47 -6.74 -14.34
CA PRO A 375 14.65 -7.36 -13.75
C PRO A 375 15.81 -6.38 -13.67
N GLY A 376 16.34 -6.19 -12.47
CA GLY A 376 17.50 -5.34 -12.22
C GLY A 376 18.40 -5.98 -11.17
N CYS A 377 19.66 -5.53 -11.15
CA CYS A 377 20.63 -5.83 -10.10
C CYS A 377 21.11 -4.49 -9.54
N PHE A 378 21.13 -4.37 -8.21
CA PHE A 378 21.45 -3.15 -7.48
C PHE A 378 22.58 -3.42 -6.51
N ASP A 379 23.43 -2.42 -6.31
CA ASP A 379 24.40 -2.40 -5.21
C ASP A 379 23.84 -1.61 -4.01
N MET A 380 24.48 -1.77 -2.86
CA MET A 380 24.10 -1.05 -1.65
C MET A 380 24.23 0.47 -1.78
N SER A 381 25.18 1.00 -2.56
CA SER A 381 25.30 2.45 -2.78
C SER A 381 24.06 3.04 -3.44
N THR A 382 23.49 2.34 -4.42
CA THR A 382 22.27 2.74 -5.13
C THR A 382 21.08 2.71 -4.20
N ILE A 383 20.96 1.67 -3.37
CA ILE A 383 19.88 1.55 -2.39
C ILE A 383 19.97 2.65 -1.32
N ILE A 384 21.16 2.92 -0.79
CA ILE A 384 21.39 3.98 0.20
C ILE A 384 21.07 5.34 -0.41
N PHE A 385 21.45 5.58 -1.67
CA PHE A 385 21.05 6.78 -2.39
C PHE A 385 19.53 6.93 -2.45
N TYR A 386 18.80 5.90 -2.91
CA TYR A 386 17.34 5.96 -2.95
C TYR A 386 16.73 6.18 -1.56
N LEU A 387 17.22 5.48 -0.55
CA LEU A 387 16.72 5.60 0.81
C LEU A 387 16.91 7.03 1.35
N SER A 388 18.12 7.57 1.27
CA SER A 388 18.45 8.92 1.77
C SER A 388 17.60 10.01 1.09
N GLU A 389 17.47 9.93 -0.23
CA GLU A 389 16.69 10.89 -1.00
C GLU A 389 15.18 10.77 -0.75
N GLN A 390 14.68 9.55 -0.53
CA GLN A 390 13.29 9.29 -0.17
C GLN A 390 12.98 9.82 1.23
N THR A 391 13.86 9.61 2.21
CA THR A 391 13.74 10.16 3.57
C THR A 391 13.67 11.68 3.54
N LYS A 392 14.60 12.35 2.84
CA LYS A 392 14.63 13.80 2.70
C LYS A 392 13.34 14.35 2.06
N MET A 393 12.86 13.68 1.01
CA MET A 393 11.62 14.08 0.34
C MET A 393 10.40 13.92 1.25
N ASN A 394 10.34 12.85 2.04
CA ASN A 394 9.23 12.60 2.97
C ASN A 394 9.19 13.63 4.12
N GLU A 395 10.35 14.00 4.65
CA GLU A 395 10.50 15.05 5.67
C GLU A 395 9.99 16.41 5.17
N GLN A 396 10.43 16.83 3.97
CA GLN A 396 9.96 18.05 3.35
C GLN A 396 8.45 18.04 3.13
N TYR A 397 7.91 16.93 2.61
CA TYR A 397 6.48 16.77 2.37
C TYR A 397 5.65 16.90 3.67
N LYS A 398 6.16 16.32 4.75
CA LYS A 398 5.57 16.38 6.08
C LYS A 398 5.59 17.82 6.63
N GLU A 399 6.71 18.53 6.53
CA GLU A 399 6.85 19.92 6.95
C GLU A 399 5.90 20.85 6.18
N GLU A 400 5.85 20.73 4.85
CA GLU A 400 4.95 21.51 4.00
C GLU A 400 3.48 21.29 4.37
N LYS A 401 3.09 20.04 4.65
CA LYS A 401 1.74 19.69 5.10
C LYS A 401 1.41 20.31 6.45
N TYR A 402 2.34 20.26 7.42
CA TYR A 402 2.16 20.93 8.72
C TYR A 402 2.00 22.45 8.57
N HIS A 403 2.84 23.10 7.76
CA HIS A 403 2.73 24.53 7.50
C HIS A 403 1.40 24.89 6.80
N GLY A 404 0.96 24.09 5.82
CA GLY A 404 -0.33 24.26 5.15
C GLY A 404 -1.54 24.09 6.06
N VAL A 405 -1.51 23.10 6.98
CA VAL A 405 -2.56 22.88 7.99
C VAL A 405 -2.58 24.02 9.01
N ALA A 406 -1.42 24.48 9.49
CA ALA A 406 -1.33 25.63 10.39
C ALA A 406 -1.88 26.92 9.75
N ALA A 407 -1.61 27.15 8.46
CA ALA A 407 -2.17 28.25 7.70
C ALA A 407 -3.71 28.13 7.59
N ARG A 408 -4.23 26.96 7.19
CA ARG A 408 -5.68 26.72 7.09
C ARG A 408 -6.39 26.83 8.43
N SER A 409 -5.77 26.38 9.53
CA SER A 409 -6.30 26.50 10.89
C SER A 409 -6.44 27.97 11.33
N LYS A 410 -5.42 28.81 11.05
CA LYS A 410 -5.49 30.26 11.29
C LYS A 410 -6.63 30.92 10.51
N THR A 411 -6.81 30.53 9.24
CA THR A 411 -7.92 31.03 8.41
C THR A 411 -9.28 30.58 8.95
N ARG A 412 -9.41 29.33 9.40
CA ARG A 412 -10.65 28.77 9.97
C ARG A 412 -11.01 29.42 11.31
N ALA A 413 -10.03 29.67 12.16
CA ALA A 413 -10.22 30.40 13.43
C ALA A 413 -10.67 31.85 13.20
N LEU A 414 -10.14 32.51 12.16
CA LEU A 414 -10.57 33.85 11.76
C LEU A 414 -12.03 33.85 11.25
N VAL A 415 -12.39 32.87 10.42
CA VAL A 415 -13.77 32.68 9.93
C VAL A 415 -14.74 32.36 11.08
N GLN A 416 -14.36 31.54 12.06
CA GLN A 416 -15.19 31.23 13.23
C GLN A 416 -15.39 32.45 14.15
N ARG A 417 -14.34 33.24 14.39
CA ARG A 417 -14.44 34.48 15.18
C ARG A 417 -15.38 35.49 14.52
N LEU A 418 -15.33 35.61 13.20
CA LEU A 418 -16.25 36.46 12.43
C LEU A 418 -17.67 35.87 12.35
N GLY A 419 -17.78 34.53 12.31
CA GLY A 419 -19.06 33.82 12.29
C GLY A 419 -19.89 34.01 13.56
N HIS A 420 -19.27 34.22 14.72
CA HIS A 420 -19.96 34.51 15.98
C HIS A 420 -20.65 35.88 16.02
N PHE A 421 -20.26 36.83 15.17
CA PHE A 421 -20.91 38.14 15.05
C PHE A 421 -22.15 38.12 14.14
N LEU A 422 -22.42 37.01 13.46
CA LEU A 422 -23.55 36.87 12.54
C LEU A 422 -24.73 36.17 13.24
N PRO A 423 -25.94 36.77 13.27
CA PRO A 423 -27.11 36.20 13.94
C PRO A 423 -27.42 34.77 13.48
N SER A 424 -27.88 33.93 14.41
CA SER A 424 -28.17 32.49 14.18
C SER A 424 -29.26 32.24 13.12
N LYS A 425 -30.08 33.23 12.80
CA LYS A 425 -31.21 33.17 11.85
C LYS A 425 -30.82 32.95 10.37
N TYR A 426 -29.55 33.02 9.98
CA TYR A 426 -29.12 32.95 8.58
C TYR A 426 -28.57 31.57 8.17
N ASN A 427 -28.88 31.13 6.93
CA ASN A 427 -28.38 29.89 6.35
C ASN A 427 -26.87 29.96 6.02
N ARG A 428 -26.25 28.82 5.72
CA ARG A 428 -24.79 28.70 5.50
C ARG A 428 -24.28 29.61 4.35
N TRP A 429 -25.04 29.76 3.26
CA TRP A 429 -24.67 30.59 2.11
C TRP A 429 -24.85 32.08 2.36
N SER A 430 -25.88 32.48 3.10
CA SER A 430 -26.08 33.86 3.51
C SER A 430 -24.97 34.34 4.45
N LYS A 431 -24.53 33.46 5.37
CA LYS A 431 -23.39 33.72 6.27
C LYS A 431 -22.07 33.89 5.51
N ILE A 432 -21.81 33.05 4.50
CA ILE A 432 -20.62 33.16 3.64
C ILE A 432 -20.63 34.48 2.84
N SER A 433 -21.78 34.86 2.28
CA SER A 433 -21.92 36.11 1.51
C SER A 433 -21.68 37.35 2.37
N LEU A 434 -22.20 37.37 3.61
CA LEU A 434 -21.93 38.43 4.59
C LEU A 434 -20.45 38.49 5.00
N LEU A 435 -19.81 37.33 5.18
CA LEU A 435 -18.40 37.25 5.55
C LEU A 435 -17.49 37.81 4.45
N ILE A 436 -17.77 37.49 3.18
CA ILE A 436 -17.04 38.02 2.03
C ILE A 436 -17.20 39.54 1.95
N GLY A 437 -18.41 40.07 2.18
CA GLY A 437 -18.67 41.51 2.25
C GLY A 437 -17.87 42.20 3.37
N ILE A 438 -17.83 41.63 4.57
CA ILE A 438 -17.07 42.16 5.70
C ILE A 438 -15.56 42.18 5.39
N VAL A 439 -15.03 41.11 4.80
CA VAL A 439 -13.61 41.02 4.43
C VAL A 439 -13.25 42.04 3.34
N ALA A 440 -14.13 42.26 2.34
CA ALA A 440 -13.92 43.28 1.31
C ALA A 440 -13.88 44.70 1.90
N ILE A 441 -14.79 45.02 2.83
CA ILE A 441 -14.82 46.31 3.54
C ILE A 441 -13.55 46.52 4.37
N LEU A 442 -13.10 45.48 5.11
CA LEU A 442 -11.87 45.54 5.91
C LEU A 442 -10.62 45.71 5.03
N TYR A 443 -10.59 45.06 3.86
CA TYR A 443 -9.52 45.21 2.88
C TYR A 443 -9.47 46.64 2.32
N GLN A 444 -10.62 47.23 2.03
CA GLN A 444 -10.74 48.60 1.52
C GLN A 444 -10.38 49.66 2.58
N LEU A 445 -10.73 49.42 3.86
CA LEU A 445 -10.31 50.26 4.99
C LEU A 445 -8.79 50.24 5.22
N ARG A 446 -8.16 49.07 5.03
CA ARG A 446 -6.70 48.91 5.18
C ARG A 446 -5.93 49.64 4.07
N THR A 447 -6.50 49.72 2.87
CA THR A 447 -5.86 50.35 1.71
C THR A 447 -6.07 51.87 1.64
N THR A 448 -7.17 52.41 2.19
CA THR A 448 -7.50 53.84 2.06
C THR A 448 -7.10 54.75 3.25
N ARG A 449 -6.72 54.20 4.42
CA ARG A 449 -6.22 54.95 5.61
C ARG A 449 -7.03 56.21 6.01
N SER A 450 -8.33 56.26 5.71
CA SER A 450 -9.18 57.42 6.01
C SER A 450 -10.11 57.15 7.19
N LEU A 451 -9.96 57.92 8.27
CA LEU A 451 -10.80 57.84 9.47
C LEU A 451 -12.25 58.30 9.22
N SER A 452 -12.49 59.16 8.21
CA SER A 452 -13.82 59.70 7.89
C SER A 452 -14.75 58.63 7.29
N LEU A 453 -14.18 57.62 6.63
CA LEU A 453 -14.91 56.46 6.12
C LEU A 453 -15.45 55.57 7.25
N VAL A 454 -14.78 55.49 8.40
CA VAL A 454 -15.23 54.67 9.54
C VAL A 454 -16.49 55.26 10.19
N LEU A 455 -16.56 56.59 10.32
CA LEU A 455 -17.74 57.30 10.83
C LEU A 455 -18.93 57.21 9.85
N ASN A 456 -18.67 57.38 8.55
CA ASN A 456 -19.69 57.22 7.52
C ASN A 456 -20.16 55.77 7.37
N LEU A 457 -19.28 54.78 7.56
CA LEU A 457 -19.65 53.37 7.54
C LEU A 457 -20.51 53.02 8.76
N ARG A 458 -20.22 53.57 9.94
CA ARG A 458 -21.05 53.38 11.14
C ARG A 458 -22.43 54.01 10.98
N TYR A 459 -22.48 55.19 10.35
CA TYR A 459 -23.74 55.85 9.99
C TYR A 459 -24.51 55.07 8.93
N MET A 460 -23.84 54.57 7.88
CA MET A 460 -24.43 53.81 6.77
C MET A 460 -24.87 52.41 7.19
N ILE A 461 -24.14 51.73 8.09
CA ILE A 461 -24.56 50.47 8.72
C ILE A 461 -25.79 50.74 9.58
N SER A 462 -25.80 51.80 10.40
CA SER A 462 -26.94 52.17 11.25
C SER A 462 -28.20 52.52 10.45
N THR A 463 -28.08 53.28 9.36
CA THR A 463 -29.21 53.73 8.54
C THR A 463 -29.63 52.67 7.51
N LYS A 464 -28.70 52.05 6.76
CA LYS A 464 -29.06 50.99 5.81
C LYS A 464 -29.49 49.69 6.47
N LEU A 465 -28.98 49.28 7.65
CA LEU A 465 -29.55 48.11 8.34
C LEU A 465 -30.95 48.37 8.90
N LYS A 466 -31.26 49.63 9.26
CA LYS A 466 -32.64 50.03 9.59
C LYS A 466 -33.53 49.97 8.35
N ASP A 467 -33.08 50.48 7.20
CA ASP A 467 -33.84 50.40 5.95
C ASP A 467 -33.99 48.95 5.44
N LEU A 468 -32.96 48.11 5.64
CA LEU A 468 -33.00 46.67 5.34
C LEU A 468 -33.88 45.85 6.31
N SER A 469 -34.27 46.42 7.46
CA SER A 469 -35.27 45.80 8.34
C SER A 469 -36.71 46.07 7.88
N HIS A 470 -36.91 47.11 7.07
CA HIS A 470 -38.21 47.48 6.51
C HIS A 470 -38.42 46.97 5.07
N ILE A 471 -37.34 46.67 4.33
CA ILE A 471 -37.44 45.93 3.08
C ILE A 471 -37.33 44.46 3.42
N ASN A 472 -38.42 43.73 3.23
CA ASN A 472 -38.52 42.28 3.46
C ASN A 472 -37.68 41.51 2.42
N ILE A 473 -36.35 41.67 2.46
CA ILE A 473 -35.42 40.89 1.65
C ILE A 473 -35.39 39.50 2.24
N ASN A 474 -36.13 38.59 1.61
CA ASN A 474 -36.16 37.17 1.93
C ASN A 474 -34.77 36.52 1.71
N LEU A 475 -33.84 36.75 2.64
CA LEU A 475 -32.53 36.09 2.73
C LEU A 475 -32.64 34.61 3.14
N HIS A 476 -33.85 34.13 3.41
CA HIS A 476 -34.13 32.74 3.79
C HIS A 476 -33.90 31.73 2.65
N HIS A 477 -33.89 32.17 1.38
CA HIS A 477 -33.76 31.29 0.21
C HIS A 477 -32.67 31.71 -0.79
N VAL A 478 -31.48 32.08 -0.31
CA VAL A 478 -30.34 32.24 -1.22
C VAL A 478 -29.64 30.89 -1.39
N SER A 479 -29.70 30.34 -2.61
CA SER A 479 -29.12 29.04 -3.01
C SER A 479 -27.68 29.14 -3.55
N HIS A 480 -27.13 30.36 -3.62
CA HIS A 480 -25.82 30.68 -4.20
C HIS A 480 -25.17 31.86 -3.46
N ILE A 481 -23.89 32.12 -3.71
CA ILE A 481 -23.18 33.27 -3.10
C ILE A 481 -23.77 34.57 -3.68
N TRP A 482 -24.30 35.44 -2.81
CA TRP A 482 -24.97 36.68 -3.20
C TRP A 482 -23.93 37.80 -3.37
N VAL A 483 -23.55 38.09 -4.62
CA VAL A 483 -22.42 38.98 -4.97
C VAL A 483 -22.86 40.45 -5.15
N ASP A 484 -24.15 40.73 -5.28
CA ASP A 484 -24.66 42.09 -5.60
C ASP A 484 -24.32 43.19 -4.58
N PRO A 485 -24.27 42.94 -3.25
CA PRO A 485 -23.82 43.97 -2.30
C PRO A 485 -22.36 44.40 -2.52
N ILE A 486 -21.53 43.51 -3.10
CA ILE A 486 -20.11 43.76 -3.39
C ILE A 486 -19.99 44.65 -4.64
N ARG A 487 -20.88 44.52 -5.63
CA ARG A 487 -20.87 45.36 -6.83
C ARG A 487 -21.18 46.83 -6.52
N ASP A 488 -22.09 47.10 -5.59
CA ASP A 488 -22.43 48.49 -5.21
C ASP A 488 -21.35 49.14 -4.32
N ILE A 489 -20.64 48.36 -3.50
CA ILE A 489 -19.49 48.85 -2.72
C ILE A 489 -18.28 49.12 -3.64
N LEU A 490 -18.05 48.26 -4.65
CA LEU A 490 -16.96 48.45 -5.61
C LEU A 490 -17.18 49.63 -6.58
N LYS A 491 -18.43 50.04 -6.84
CA LYS A 491 -18.73 51.23 -7.68
C LYS A 491 -18.34 52.56 -7.03
N LEU A 492 -18.23 52.63 -5.70
CA LEU A 492 -17.80 53.82 -4.96
C LEU A 492 -16.27 54.03 -4.98
N GLY A 493 -15.52 53.10 -5.56
CA GLY A 493 -14.04 53.12 -5.63
C GLY A 493 -13.43 53.71 -6.90
N HIS A 494 -14.24 54.14 -7.87
CA HIS A 494 -13.72 54.91 -9.00
C HIS A 494 -13.80 56.41 -8.68
N PRO A 495 -12.66 57.11 -8.51
CA PRO A 495 -12.69 58.55 -8.54
C PRO A 495 -13.03 58.95 -9.98
N THR A 496 -14.24 59.45 -10.20
CA THR A 496 -14.44 60.42 -11.28
C THR A 496 -13.50 61.58 -11.01
N ARG A 497 -12.70 61.94 -12.03
CA ARG A 497 -11.79 63.09 -12.04
C ARG A 497 -12.42 64.34 -11.46
#